data_AF-A0AAQ0J982-F1
#
_entry.id   AF-A0AAQ0J982-F1
#
_cell.length_a   1.000
_cell.length_b   1.000
_cell.length_c   1.000
_cell.angle_alpha   90.00
_cell.angle_beta   90.00
_cell.angle_gamma   90.00
#
_symmetry.space_group_name_H-M   'P 1'
#
loop_
_entity.id
_entity.type
_entity.pdbx_description
1 polymer ?
#
loop_
_entity_poly.entity_id
_entity_poly.type
_entity_poly.pdbx_seq_one_letter_code
_entity_poly.pdbx_strand_id
1 'polypeptide(L)'
;MLSKHIPLLNKKDLRFEISKISVAQPYEIFWKVLNRGDVARKKNCVRGQIIKDNGMMQKIESTNFRGDHIVECYCVKDGVVVAKSRIHVPIVLEGKQDD
;
A
#
# COMPACT_ATOMS: atom_id res chain seq x y z
N MET A 1 -11.96 -7.06 7.37
CA MET A 1 -10.59 -7.42 7.75
C MET A 1 -9.75 -6.16 7.98
N LEU A 2 -9.26 -5.51 6.91
CA LEU A 2 -8.41 -4.31 7.02
C LEU A 2 -9.10 -3.09 7.67
N SER A 3 -10.36 -2.81 7.31
CA SER A 3 -11.15 -1.73 7.93
C SER A 3 -11.43 -1.93 9.42
N LYS A 4 -11.36 -3.17 9.90
CA LYS A 4 -11.49 -3.53 11.32
C LYS A 4 -10.13 -3.63 12.03
N HIS A 5 -9.04 -3.25 11.35
CA HIS A 5 -7.66 -3.36 11.85
C HIS A 5 -7.27 -4.77 12.32
N ILE A 6 -7.95 -5.81 11.80
CA ILE A 6 -7.60 -7.19 12.10
C ILE A 6 -6.29 -7.49 11.38
N PRO A 7 -5.22 -7.89 12.10
CA PRO A 7 -3.94 -8.18 11.48
C PRO A 7 -4.04 -9.32 10.46
N LEU A 8 -3.32 -9.17 9.36
CA LEU A 8 -3.14 -10.21 8.36
C LEU A 8 -1.90 -11.03 8.68
N LEU A 9 -2.01 -12.34 8.50
CA LEU A 9 -0.85 -13.23 8.52
C LEU A 9 0.07 -12.94 7.34
N ASN A 10 1.33 -13.31 7.49
CA ASN A 10 2.31 -13.21 6.42
C ASN A 10 2.02 -14.21 5.28
N LYS A 11 2.68 -14.01 4.12
CA LYS A 11 2.53 -14.86 2.91
C LYS A 11 1.12 -14.86 2.29
N LYS A 12 0.46 -13.71 2.30
CA LYS A 12 -0.78 -13.46 1.55
C LYS A 12 -0.50 -12.47 0.42
N ASP A 13 -1.22 -12.65 -0.69
CA ASP A 13 -1.26 -11.68 -1.77
C ASP A 13 -2.47 -10.76 -1.58
N LEU A 14 -2.23 -9.46 -1.68
CA LEU A 14 -3.23 -8.42 -1.53
C LEU A 14 -3.36 -7.66 -2.85
N ARG A 15 -4.60 -7.48 -3.28
CA ARG A 15 -4.97 -6.61 -4.39
C ARG A 15 -5.63 -5.36 -3.85
N PHE A 16 -5.06 -4.21 -4.21
CA PHE A 16 -5.64 -2.89 -3.97
C PHE A 16 -6.10 -2.35 -5.31
N GLU A 17 -7.30 -1.77 -5.36
CA GLU A 17 -7.89 -1.20 -6.56
C GLU A 17 -8.56 0.13 -6.24
N ILE A 18 -8.59 1.03 -7.23
CA ILE A 18 -9.35 2.27 -7.11
C ILE A 18 -10.79 1.98 -7.54
N SER A 19 -11.72 1.96 -6.59
CA SER A 19 -13.11 1.61 -6.84
C SER A 19 -13.91 2.72 -7.54
N LYS A 20 -13.55 3.98 -7.33
CA LYS A 20 -14.23 5.14 -7.94
C LYS A 20 -13.30 6.34 -8.04
N ILE A 21 -13.39 7.08 -9.15
CA ILE A 21 -12.74 8.38 -9.34
C ILE A 21 -13.81 9.36 -9.82
N SER A 22 -13.96 10.48 -9.10
CA SER A 22 -14.87 11.58 -9.49
C SER A 22 -14.16 12.71 -10.22
N VAL A 23 -12.84 12.63 -10.40
CA VAL A 23 -12.03 13.63 -11.11
C VAL A 23 -12.22 13.44 -12.62
N ALA A 24 -12.55 14.52 -13.32
CA ALA A 24 -12.63 14.50 -14.77
C ALA A 24 -11.23 14.39 -15.40
N GLN A 25 -11.11 13.52 -16.41
CA GLN A 25 -9.90 13.36 -17.23
C GLN A 25 -9.53 14.70 -17.93
N PRO A 26 -8.25 14.90 -18.30
CA PRO A 26 -7.12 14.01 -18.06
C PRO A 26 -6.65 14.03 -16.60
N TYR A 27 -6.28 12.85 -16.08
CA TYR A 27 -5.57 12.70 -14.80
C TYR A 27 -4.59 11.53 -14.86
N GLU A 28 -3.63 11.54 -13.95
CA GLU A 28 -2.65 10.47 -13.76
C GLU A 28 -2.86 9.82 -12.38
N ILE A 29 -2.63 8.51 -12.30
CA ILE A 29 -2.66 7.78 -11.03
C ILE A 29 -1.23 7.45 -10.64
N PHE A 30 -0.93 7.57 -9.34
CA PHE A 30 0.33 7.16 -8.76
C PHE A 30 0.10 6.31 -7.51
N TRP A 31 1.03 5.40 -7.24
CA TRP A 31 1.02 4.54 -6.06
C TRP A 31 2.27 4.78 -5.23
N LYS A 32 2.07 4.87 -3.91
CA LYS A 32 3.11 4.77 -2.91
C LYS A 32 2.90 3.53 -2.08
N VAL A 33 3.96 2.76 -1.93
CA VAL A 33 4.00 1.67 -0.98
C VAL A 33 5.13 1.94 -0.01
N LEU A 34 4.78 2.08 1.26
CA LEU A 34 5.72 2.37 2.32
C LEU A 34 5.93 1.11 3.15
N ASN A 35 7.18 0.67 3.21
CA ASN A 35 7.67 -0.33 4.15
C ASN A 35 8.71 0.35 5.03
N ARG A 36 8.50 0.33 6.35
CA ARG A 36 9.43 0.94 7.31
C ARG A 36 9.59 0.07 8.56
N GLY A 37 10.57 0.42 9.40
CA GLY A 37 10.89 -0.28 10.65
C GLY A 37 12.07 -1.25 10.54
N ASP A 38 12.47 -1.82 11.67
CA ASP A 38 13.68 -2.66 11.77
C ASP A 38 13.62 -3.89 10.88
N VAL A 39 12.46 -4.54 10.78
CA VAL A 39 12.29 -5.72 9.93
C VAL A 39 12.49 -5.35 8.45
N ALA A 40 11.96 -4.20 8.01
CA ALA A 40 12.13 -3.73 6.64
C ALA A 40 13.59 -3.41 6.32
N ARG A 41 14.33 -2.82 7.29
CA ARG A 41 15.79 -2.59 7.16
C ARG A 41 16.56 -3.91 7.09
N LYS A 42 16.34 -4.81 8.04
CA LYS A 42 17.04 -6.11 8.13
C LYS A 42 16.83 -6.97 6.88
N LYS A 43 15.65 -6.90 6.27
CA LYS A 43 15.32 -7.63 5.03
C LYS A 43 15.64 -6.87 3.74
N ASN A 44 16.24 -5.68 3.83
CA ASN A 44 16.50 -4.79 2.70
C ASN A 44 15.25 -4.54 1.81
N CYS A 45 14.10 -4.34 2.43
CA CYS A 45 12.82 -4.13 1.75
C CYS A 45 12.14 -2.81 2.13
N VAL A 46 12.91 -1.83 2.59
CA VAL A 46 12.45 -0.44 2.81
C VAL A 46 11.95 0.12 1.48
N ARG A 47 10.75 0.71 1.50
CA ARG A 47 10.11 1.32 0.33
C ARG A 47 9.47 2.63 0.73
N GLY A 48 9.20 3.48 -0.25
CA GLY A 48 8.50 4.75 -0.08
C GLY A 48 8.39 5.58 -1.35
N GLN A 49 8.83 5.04 -2.48
CA GLN A 49 8.78 5.64 -3.80
C GLN A 49 7.33 5.86 -4.23
N ILE A 50 7.09 6.93 -4.98
CA ILE A 50 5.83 7.22 -5.65
C ILE A 50 6.03 6.85 -7.12
N ILE A 51 5.27 5.89 -7.62
CA ILE A 51 5.43 5.33 -8.96
C ILE A 51 4.13 5.54 -9.73
N LYS A 52 4.24 6.02 -10.98
CA LYS A 52 3.09 6.19 -11.87
C LYS A 52 2.43 4.84 -12.14
N ASP A 53 1.10 4.84 -12.12
CA ASP A 53 0.30 3.69 -12.52
C ASP A 53 0.33 3.54 -14.04
N ASN A 54 0.47 2.29 -14.52
CA ASN A 54 0.55 1.99 -15.94
C ASN A 54 -0.84 1.79 -16.58
N GLY A 55 -1.87 2.43 -16.03
CA GLY A 55 -3.26 2.35 -16.51
C GLY A 55 -4.07 1.18 -15.94
N MET A 56 -3.53 0.42 -14.99
CA MET A 56 -4.24 -0.72 -14.39
C MET A 56 -5.13 -0.30 -13.21
N MET A 57 -4.91 0.88 -12.62
CA MET A 57 -5.61 1.38 -11.44
C MET A 57 -5.63 0.41 -10.25
N GLN A 58 -4.60 -0.46 -10.18
CA GLN A 58 -4.46 -1.47 -9.15
C GLN A 58 -3.02 -1.61 -8.70
N LYS A 59 -2.85 -2.11 -7.46
CA LYS A 59 -1.56 -2.46 -6.90
C LYS A 59 -1.62 -3.83 -6.25
N ILE A 60 -0.66 -4.69 -6.60
CA ILE A 60 -0.46 -5.99 -5.96
C ILE A 60 0.69 -5.87 -4.98
N GLU A 61 0.48 -6.33 -3.75
CA GLU A 61 1.48 -6.39 -2.70
C GLU A 61 1.39 -7.72 -1.96
N SER A 62 2.49 -8.13 -1.33
CA SER A 62 2.57 -9.38 -0.55
C SER A 62 2.89 -9.09 0.91
N THR A 63 2.31 -9.86 1.82
CA THR A 63 2.52 -9.69 3.27
C THR A 63 3.79 -10.39 3.78
N ASN A 64 4.93 -10.21 3.11
CA ASN A 64 6.16 -10.98 3.38
C ASN A 64 7.02 -10.47 4.58
N PHE A 65 6.58 -9.41 5.25
CA PHE A 65 7.30 -8.85 6.40
C PHE A 65 6.34 -8.33 7.49
N ARG A 66 6.77 -8.44 8.75
CA ARG A 66 6.09 -7.83 9.92
C ARG A 66 6.46 -6.36 9.98
N GLY A 67 5.48 -5.48 10.11
CA GLY A 67 5.71 -4.06 10.34
C GLY A 67 4.71 -3.16 9.62
N ASP A 68 5.00 -1.87 9.66
CA ASP A 68 4.18 -0.82 9.04
C ASP A 68 4.25 -0.92 7.52
N HIS A 69 3.19 -1.48 6.93
CA HIS A 69 2.95 -1.50 5.50
C HIS A 69 1.78 -0.56 5.17
N ILE A 70 2.03 0.40 4.28
CA ILE A 70 1.02 1.35 3.82
C ILE A 70 0.97 1.31 2.30
N VAL A 71 -0.25 1.25 1.76
CA VAL A 71 -0.52 1.44 0.33
C VAL A 71 -1.35 2.71 0.19
N GLU A 72 -0.85 3.67 -0.58
CA GLU A 72 -1.50 4.95 -0.83
C GLU A 72 -1.56 5.19 -2.34
N CYS A 73 -2.71 5.64 -2.84
CA CYS A 73 -2.87 6.10 -4.21
C CYS A 73 -3.07 7.62 -4.26
N TYR A 74 -2.66 8.22 -5.37
CA TYR A 74 -2.84 9.63 -5.67
C TYR A 74 -3.45 9.79 -7.05
N CYS A 75 -4.44 10.68 -7.16
CA CYS A 75 -4.94 11.19 -8.43
C CYS A 75 -4.32 12.56 -8.65
N VAL A 76 -3.57 12.71 -9.74
CA VAL A 76 -2.83 13.90 -10.12
C VAL A 76 -3.48 14.53 -11.35
N LYS A 77 -3.76 15.83 -11.28
CA LYS A 77 -4.29 16.61 -12.39
C LYS A 77 -3.45 17.88 -12.53
N ASP A 78 -2.98 18.14 -13.75
CA ASP A 78 -2.14 19.30 -14.09
C ASP A 78 -0.91 19.42 -13.15
N GLY A 79 -0.28 18.28 -12.84
CA GLY A 79 0.89 18.21 -11.96
C GLY A 79 0.60 18.32 -10.46
N VAL A 80 -0.67 18.43 -10.05
CA VAL A 80 -1.08 18.60 -8.65
C VAL A 80 -1.88 17.39 -8.15
N VAL A 81 -1.61 16.93 -6.93
CA VAL A 81 -2.42 15.89 -6.27
C VAL A 81 -3.78 16.47 -5.90
N VAL A 82 -4.84 16.03 -6.57
CA VAL A 82 -6.22 16.50 -6.35
C VAL A 82 -7.06 15.53 -5.50
N ALA A 83 -6.64 14.26 -5.41
CA ALA A 83 -7.24 13.29 -4.49
C ALA A 83 -6.21 12.25 -4.05
N LYS A 84 -6.44 11.64 -2.88
CA LYS A 84 -5.62 10.53 -2.37
C LYS A 84 -6.44 9.60 -1.48
N SER A 85 -6.03 8.35 -1.40
CA SER A 85 -6.58 7.40 -0.45
C SER A 85 -5.47 6.49 0.09
N ARG A 86 -5.59 6.12 1.37
CA ARG A 86 -4.56 5.38 2.10
C ARG A 86 -5.17 4.19 2.83
N ILE A 87 -4.50 3.05 2.73
CA ILE A 87 -4.78 1.87 3.53
C ILE A 87 -3.54 1.50 4.34
N HIS A 88 -3.73 1.40 5.66
CA HIS A 88 -2.76 0.77 6.55
C HIS A 88 -3.02 -0.74 6.59
N VAL A 89 -1.96 -1.53 6.45
CA VAL A 89 -2.03 -2.98 6.38
C VAL A 89 -1.30 -3.56 7.59
N PRO A 90 -2.02 -3.91 8.68
CA PRO A 90 -1.40 -4.55 9.84
C PRO A 90 -0.96 -5.97 9.47
N ILE A 91 0.34 -6.27 9.48
CA ILE A 91 0.89 -7.61 9.18
C ILE A 91 1.56 -8.21 10.41
N VAL A 92 1.15 -9.42 10.78
CA VAL A 92 1.75 -10.26 11.84
C VAL A 92 2.39 -11.50 11.23
N LEU A 93 3.39 -12.08 11.90
CA LEU A 93 4.01 -13.33 11.46
C LEU A 93 3.22 -14.51 12.00
N GLU A 94 3.00 -15.53 11.18
CA GLU A 94 2.61 -16.85 11.67
C GLU A 94 3.69 -17.37 12.66
N GLY A 95 3.26 -17.79 13.86
CA GLY A 95 4.10 -18.55 14.78
C GLY A 95 4.95 -17.78 15.79
N LYS A 96 4.62 -16.52 16.13
CA LYS A 96 5.14 -15.88 17.35
C LYS A 96 4.01 -15.29 18.19
N GLN A 97 3.76 -15.92 19.34
CA GLN A 97 3.21 -15.22 20.50
C GLN A 97 4.19 -14.09 20.86
N ASP A 98 3.65 -12.92 21.15
CA ASP A 98 4.44 -11.80 21.65
C ASP A 98 4.94 -12.17 23.06
N ASP A 99 6.20 -12.60 23.14
CA ASP A 99 7.03 -12.55 24.35
C ASP A 99 8.11 -11.47 24.16
#